data_AF-A0A1B6DIM1-F1
#
_entry.id   AF-A0A1B6DIM1-F1
#
_cell.length_a   1.000
_cell.length_b   1.000
_cell.length_c   1.000
_cell.angle_alpha   90.00
_cell.angle_beta   90.00
_cell.angle_gamma   90.00
#
_symmetry.space_group_name_H-M   'P 1'
#
loop_
_entity.id
_entity.type
_entity.pdbx_description
1 polymer ?
#
loop_
_entity_poly.entity_id
_entity_poly.type
_entity_poly.pdbx_seq_one_letter_code
_entity_poly.pdbx_strand_id
1 'polypeptide(L)'
;PPYILSQYIPSIPIDETLGYLKELLIENGIDDVKNLEFLELTKRCMKQNYFQFNNQFYEQIDGTAIGNYLSPLLANLFMSKFEENLKETLEYFPRVWIRYVDDIFVVFNTKEIAWRNFIRI
;
A
#
# COMPACT_ATOMS: atom_id res chain seq x y z
N PRO A 1 -18.59 4.99 15.80
CA PRO A 1 -18.70 4.15 14.58
C PRO A 1 -17.36 3.45 14.30
N PRO A 2 -17.31 2.11 14.20
CA PRO A 2 -16.06 1.42 13.97
C PRO A 2 -15.61 1.72 12.54
N TYR A 3 -14.46 2.37 12.39
CA TYR A 3 -13.78 2.56 11.12
C TYR A 3 -13.20 1.21 10.70
N ILE A 4 -14.02 0.39 10.06
CA ILE A 4 -13.51 -0.73 9.26
C ILE A 4 -13.00 -0.09 7.97
N LEU A 5 -11.69 -0.21 7.73
CA LEU A 5 -11.01 0.17 6.48
C LEU A 5 -11.59 -0.66 5.33
N SER A 6 -12.78 -0.30 4.86
CA SER A 6 -13.53 -1.10 3.88
C SER A 6 -12.94 -1.05 2.47
N GLN A 7 -11.90 -0.25 2.21
CA GLN A 7 -11.31 -0.09 0.88
C GLN A 7 -9.80 0.23 0.97
N TYR A 8 -8.97 -0.74 1.35
CA TYR A 8 -7.52 -0.55 1.40
C TYR A 8 -6.90 -0.35 -0.01
N ILE A 9 -7.30 -1.19 -0.97
CA ILE A 9 -6.76 -1.18 -2.34
C ILE A 9 -7.02 0.15 -3.10
N PRO A 10 -8.23 0.73 -3.03
CA PRO A 10 -8.48 2.03 -3.64
C PRO A 10 -7.73 3.19 -2.98
N SER A 11 -7.23 3.04 -1.75
CA SER A 11 -6.61 4.16 -1.01
C SER A 11 -5.08 4.20 -1.07
N ILE A 12 -4.44 3.31 -1.85
CA ILE A 12 -2.98 3.27 -1.95
C ILE A 12 -2.46 4.50 -2.72
N PRO A 13 -1.49 5.27 -2.18
CA PRO A 13 -0.87 6.37 -2.89
C PRO A 13 0.08 5.83 -3.98
N ILE A 14 -0.43 5.74 -5.21
CA ILE A 14 0.29 5.10 -6.33
C ILE A 14 1.60 5.81 -6.68
N ASP A 15 1.62 7.14 -6.70
CA ASP A 15 2.85 7.88 -7.04
C ASP A 15 3.97 7.64 -5.99
N GLU A 16 3.63 7.59 -4.71
CA GLU A 16 4.58 7.23 -3.63
C GLU A 16 5.04 5.78 -3.76
N THR A 17 4.09 4.86 -4.00
CA THR A 17 4.39 3.43 -4.15
C THR A 17 5.28 3.14 -5.36
N LEU A 18 5.16 3.90 -6.44
CA LEU A 18 6.06 3.83 -7.60
C LEU A 18 7.49 4.24 -7.23
N GLY A 19 7.66 5.17 -6.28
CA GLY A 19 8.96 5.51 -5.70
C GLY A 19 9.59 4.29 -5.00
N TYR A 20 8.82 3.62 -4.14
CA TYR A 20 9.28 2.40 -3.46
C TYR A 20 9.56 1.26 -4.45
N LEU A 21 8.78 1.15 -5.52
CA LEU A 21 9.02 0.15 -6.56
C LEU A 21 10.34 0.41 -7.30
N LYS A 22 10.65 1.68 -7.58
CA LYS A 22 11.91 2.06 -8.20
C LYS A 22 13.10 1.61 -7.35
N GLU A 23 13.07 1.92 -6.06
CA GLU A 23 14.11 1.54 -5.09
C GLU A 23 14.28 0.02 -5.04
N LEU A 24 13.18 -0.71 -4.90
CA LEU A 24 13.19 -2.17 -4.87
C LEU A 24 13.81 -2.78 -6.15
N LEU A 25 13.47 -2.24 -7.32
CA LEU A 25 14.02 -2.73 -8.60
C LEU A 25 15.54 -2.47 -8.69
N ILE A 26 16.03 -1.34 -8.20
CA ILE A 26 17.47 -1.04 -8.12
C ILE A 26 18.18 -2.01 -7.19
N GLU A 27 17.61 -2.26 -6.01
CA GLU A 27 18.16 -3.20 -5.02
C GLU A 27 18.27 -4.63 -5.57
N ASN A 28 17.36 -5.02 -6.47
CA ASN A 28 17.38 -6.31 -7.14
C ASN A 28 18.26 -6.35 -8.41
N GLY A 29 19.03 -5.29 -8.69
CA GLY A 29 20.00 -5.24 -9.79
C GLY A 29 19.37 -5.03 -11.17
N ILE A 30 18.16 -4.49 -11.24
CA ILE A 30 17.54 -4.08 -12.52
C ILE A 30 18.19 -2.79 -13.00
N ASP A 31 18.59 -2.78 -14.28
CA ASP A 31 19.18 -1.59 -14.91
C ASP A 31 18.20 -0.41 -14.96
N ASP A 32 18.75 0.81 -14.94
CA ASP A 32 17.95 2.04 -14.88
C ASP A 32 16.96 2.17 -16.05
N VAL A 33 17.32 1.68 -17.24
CA VAL A 33 16.45 1.76 -18.43
C VAL A 33 15.23 0.87 -18.25
N LYS A 34 15.43 -0.41 -17.91
CA LYS A 34 14.31 -1.33 -17.62
C LYS A 34 13.51 -0.91 -16.40
N ASN A 35 14.14 -0.33 -15.40
CA ASN A 35 13.45 0.19 -14.22
C ASN A 35 12.44 1.27 -14.64
N LEU A 36 12.87 2.26 -15.43
CA LEU A 36 11.98 3.28 -15.97
C LEU A 36 10.84 2.71 -16.82
N GLU A 37 11.11 1.69 -17.63
CA GLU A 37 10.08 1.00 -18.41
C GLU A 37 9.04 0.31 -17.50
N PHE A 38 9.49 -0.42 -16.48
CA PHE A 38 8.58 -1.05 -15.52
C PHE A 38 7.73 -0.05 -14.76
N LEU A 39 8.31 1.09 -14.36
CA LEU A 39 7.57 2.16 -13.68
C LEU A 39 6.49 2.76 -14.59
N GLU A 40 6.83 3.06 -15.84
CA GLU A 40 5.87 3.63 -16.80
C GLU A 40 4.75 2.63 -17.13
N LEU A 41 5.08 1.36 -17.34
CA LEU A 41 4.10 0.30 -17.57
C LEU A 41 3.18 0.14 -16.35
N THR A 42 3.74 0.07 -15.15
CA THR A 42 2.97 -0.05 -13.91
C THR A 42 2.05 1.16 -13.75
N LYS A 43 2.55 2.38 -13.96
CA LYS A 43 1.75 3.60 -13.89
C LYS A 43 0.59 3.59 -14.89
N ARG A 44 0.80 3.11 -16.10
CA ARG A 44 -0.27 2.96 -17.10
C ARG A 44 -1.30 1.92 -16.68
N CYS A 45 -0.86 0.74 -16.24
CA CYS A 45 -1.75 -0.31 -15.75
C CYS A 45 -2.59 0.15 -14.56
N MET A 46 -2.04 0.99 -13.68
CA MET A 46 -2.75 1.53 -12.51
C MET A 46 -3.67 2.72 -12.84
N LYS A 47 -3.50 3.36 -14.01
CA LYS A 47 -4.38 4.43 -14.50
C LYS A 47 -5.53 3.91 -15.37
N GLN A 48 -5.41 2.72 -15.93
CA GLN A 48 -6.46 2.09 -16.75
C GLN A 48 -7.57 1.50 -15.87
N ASN A 49 -8.29 2.35 -15.14
CA ASN A 49 -9.34 1.94 -14.21
C ASN A 49 -10.73 1.98 -14.85
N TYR A 50 -10.86 1.41 -16.04
CA TYR A 50 -12.15 1.29 -16.72
C TYR A 50 -12.84 -0.01 -16.34
N PHE A 51 -14.14 0.04 -16.04
CA PHE A 51 -14.95 -1.14 -15.82
C PHE A 51 -16.32 -1.00 -16.50
N GLN A 52 -16.96 -2.14 -16.77
CA GLN A 52 -18.29 -2.18 -17.37
C GLN A 52 -19.32 -2.57 -16.31
N PHE A 53 -20.39 -1.80 -16.19
CA PHE A 53 -21.54 -2.10 -15.35
C PHE A 53 -22.82 -1.76 -16.10
N ASN A 54 -23.83 -2.63 -16.09
CA ASN A 54 -25.10 -2.42 -16.83
C ASN A 54 -24.92 -1.97 -18.29
N ASN A 55 -23.97 -2.60 -19.02
CA ASN A 55 -23.63 -2.28 -20.40
C ASN A 55 -23.13 -0.84 -20.64
N GLN A 56 -22.70 -0.15 -19.58
CA GLN A 56 -22.06 1.15 -19.66
C GLN A 56 -20.63 1.06 -19.15
N PHE A 57 -19.73 1.80 -19.78
CA PHE A 57 -18.34 1.93 -19.35
C PHE A 57 -18.20 3.08 -18.37
N TYR A 58 -17.49 2.82 -17.29
CA TYR A 58 -17.18 3.79 -16.25
C TYR A 58 -15.66 3.84 -16.05
N GLU A 59 -15.16 5.02 -15.71
CA GLU A 59 -13.79 5.23 -15.28
C GLU A 59 -13.81 5.52 -13.78
N GLN A 60 -13.01 4.78 -13.02
CA GLN A 60 -12.82 5.08 -11.61
C GLN A 60 -11.83 6.25 -11.46
N ILE A 61 -12.35 7.37 -10.96
CA ILE A 61 -11.63 8.65 -10.85
C ILE A 61 -10.65 8.64 -9.67
N ASP A 62 -10.96 7.87 -8.62
CA ASP A 62 -10.16 7.80 -7.40
C ASP A 62 -9.92 6.34 -6.97
N GLY A 63 -8.67 6.06 -6.62
CA GLY A 63 -8.17 4.74 -6.34
C GLY A 63 -8.00 3.83 -7.54
N THR A 64 -7.60 2.59 -7.27
CA THR A 64 -7.37 1.58 -8.30
C THR A 64 -8.59 0.69 -8.51
N ALA A 65 -8.78 0.25 -9.75
CA ALA A 65 -9.85 -0.67 -10.10
C ALA A 65 -9.75 -1.93 -9.23
N ILE A 66 -10.83 -2.20 -8.49
CA ILE A 66 -10.97 -3.44 -7.74
C ILE A 66 -10.94 -4.59 -8.76
N GLY A 67 -9.88 -5.41 -8.70
CA GLY A 67 -9.63 -6.49 -9.67
C GLY A 67 -8.39 -6.29 -10.55
N ASN A 68 -7.66 -5.17 -10.41
CA ASN A 68 -6.35 -5.05 -11.02
C ASN A 68 -5.34 -5.98 -10.33
N TYR A 69 -4.70 -6.87 -11.10
CA TYR A 69 -3.72 -7.85 -10.59
C TYR A 69 -2.48 -7.21 -9.94
N LEU A 70 -2.14 -5.98 -10.32
CA LEU A 70 -1.02 -5.24 -9.74
C LEU A 70 -1.39 -4.56 -8.42
N SER A 71 -2.68 -4.31 -8.17
CA SER A 71 -3.12 -3.61 -6.97
C SER A 71 -2.69 -4.31 -5.67
N PRO A 72 -2.89 -5.63 -5.48
CA PRO A 72 -2.44 -6.32 -4.25
C PRO A 72 -0.92 -6.30 -4.07
N LEU A 73 -0.16 -6.35 -5.17
CA LEU A 73 1.30 -6.29 -5.13
C LEU A 73 1.77 -4.93 -4.63
N LEU A 74 1.22 -3.85 -5.20
CA LEU A 74 1.57 -2.48 -4.84
C LEU A 74 1.07 -2.13 -3.43
N ALA A 75 -0.09 -2.61 -3.03
CA ALA A 75 -0.59 -2.58 -1.65
C ALA A 75 0.44 -3.13 -0.67
N ASN A 76 0.91 -4.35 -0.93
CA ASN A 76 1.87 -5.02 -0.06
C ASN A 76 3.21 -4.29 -0.02
N LEU A 77 3.68 -3.77 -1.15
CA LEU A 77 4.91 -2.98 -1.22
C LEU A 77 4.80 -1.72 -0.37
N PHE A 78 3.71 -0.97 -0.54
CA PHE A 78 3.45 0.23 0.25
C PHE A 78 3.38 -0.09 1.75
N MET A 79 2.62 -1.12 2.16
CA MET A 79 2.58 -1.54 3.57
C MET A 79 3.94 -1.93 4.12
N SER A 80 4.76 -2.63 3.33
CA SER A 80 6.08 -3.05 3.79
C SER A 80 6.95 -1.83 4.14
N LYS A 81 6.97 -0.82 3.26
CA LYS A 81 7.70 0.43 3.51
C LYS A 81 7.09 1.26 4.64
N PHE A 82 5.77 1.32 4.71
CA PHE A 82 5.07 1.97 5.81
C PHE A 82 5.42 1.33 7.16
N GLU A 83 5.42 -0.01 7.24
CA GLU A 83 5.78 -0.76 8.46
C GLU A 83 7.26 -0.58 8.84
N GLU A 84 8.17 -0.53 7.86
CA GLU A 84 9.59 -0.19 8.08
C GLU A 84 9.71 1.20 8.71
N ASN A 85 9.10 2.21 8.09
CA ASN A 85 9.10 3.59 8.60
C ASN A 85 8.48 3.69 10.00
N LEU A 86 7.41 2.94 10.27
CA LEU A 86 6.79 2.89 11.60
C LEU A 86 7.71 2.29 12.66
N LYS A 87 8.49 1.26 12.33
CA LYS A 87 9.46 0.68 13.26
C LYS A 87 10.56 1.68 13.64
N GLU A 88 10.97 2.53 12.70
CA GLU A 88 12.00 3.53 12.92
C GLU A 88 11.48 4.77 13.68
N THR A 89 10.23 5.17 13.43
CA THR A 89 9.65 6.40 13.99
C THR A 89 8.96 6.20 15.33
N LEU A 90 8.41 5.01 15.61
CA LEU A 90 7.75 4.74 16.87
C LEU A 90 8.75 4.42 17.97
N GLU A 91 8.73 5.24 19.04
CA GLU A 91 9.47 4.97 20.28
C GLU A 91 9.12 3.58 20.88
N TYR A 92 7.89 3.11 20.63
CA TYR A 92 7.40 1.81 21.10
C TYR A 92 6.69 1.06 19.98
N PHE A 93 7.43 0.21 19.26
CA PHE A 93 6.83 -0.73 18.32
C PHE A 93 6.10 -1.87 19.06
N PRO A 94 4.96 -2.40 18.55
CA PRO A 94 4.25 -3.52 19.16
C PRO A 94 5.15 -4.74 19.34
N ARG A 95 4.88 -5.54 20.39
CA ARG A 95 5.56 -6.83 20.60
C ARG A 95 5.19 -7.84 19.52
N VAL A 96 3.93 -7.82 19.11
CA VAL A 96 3.41 -8.65 18.02
C VAL A 96 2.83 -7.71 16.98
N TRP A 97 3.24 -7.91 15.73
CA TRP A 97 2.67 -7.28 14.54
C TRP A 97 2.46 -8.38 13.49
N ILE A 98 1.21 -8.64 13.13
CA ILE A 98 0.84 -9.61 12.11
C ILE A 98 -0.11 -8.92 11.14
N ARG A 99 0.22 -8.92 9.85
CA ARG A 99 -0.63 -8.35 8.80
C ARG A 99 -1.12 -9.44 7.86
N TYR A 100 -2.40 -9.41 7.50
CA TYR A 100 -3.00 -10.22 6.46
C TYR A 100 -3.75 -9.31 5.48
N VAL A 101 -3.08 -8.98 4.37
CA VAL A 101 -3.57 -8.03 3.35
C VAL A 101 -3.92 -6.67 3.97
N ASP A 102 -5.19 -6.48 4.36
CA ASP A 102 -5.76 -5.25 4.93
C ASP A 102 -5.91 -5.31 6.45
N ASP A 103 -5.88 -6.51 7.04
CA ASP A 103 -6.07 -6.72 8.47
C ASP A 103 -4.74 -6.69 9.21
N ILE A 104 -4.69 -5.96 10.34
CA ILE A 104 -3.51 -5.86 11.20
C ILE A 104 -3.89 -6.30 12.62
N PHE A 105 -3.16 -7.28 13.14
CA PHE A 105 -3.22 -7.73 14.52
C PHE A 105 -1.97 -7.29 15.29
N VAL A 106 -2.18 -6.53 16.36
CA VAL A 106 -1.10 -5.97 17.19
C VAL A 106 -1.28 -6.27 18.67
N VAL A 107 -0.16 -6.55 19.36
CA VAL A 107 -0.12 -6.75 20.82
C VAL A 107 0.96 -5.89 21.44
N PHE A 108 0.60 -5.12 22.47
CA PHE A 108 1.51 -4.25 23.23
C PHE A 108 1.77 -4.79 24.65
N ASN A 109 3.00 -4.62 25.14
CA ASN A 109 3.44 -5.02 26.49
C ASN A 109 3.07 -4.02 27.61
N THR A 110 1.94 -3.30 27.52
CA THR A 110 1.37 -2.46 28.62
C THR A 110 2.04 -1.10 28.96
N LYS A 111 2.36 -0.26 27.97
CA LYS A 111 2.37 1.21 28.19
C LYS A 111 1.15 1.82 27.51
N GLU A 112 0.28 2.50 28.27
CA GLU A 112 -0.91 3.20 27.74
C GLU A 112 -0.54 4.22 26.64
N ILE A 113 0.68 4.75 26.71
CA ILE A 113 1.28 5.69 25.75
C ILE A 113 1.52 5.03 24.38
N ALA A 114 1.95 3.76 24.34
CA ALA A 114 2.27 3.06 23.10
C ALA A 114 1.01 2.82 22.23
N TRP A 115 -0.10 2.45 22.87
CA TRP A 115 -1.40 2.33 22.22
C TRP A 115 -1.92 3.69 21.72
N ARG A 116 -1.81 4.74 22.53
CA ARG A 116 -2.27 6.09 22.15
C ARG A 116 -1.49 6.67 20.97
N ASN A 117 -0.19 6.39 20.88
CA ASN A 117 0.61 6.80 19.72
C ASN A 117 0.24 6.01 18.46
N PHE A 118 -0.15 4.74 18.61
CA PHE A 118 -0.54 3.90 17.48
C PHE A 118 -1.88 4.29 16.83
N ILE A 119 -2.92 4.61 17.61
CA ILE A 119 -4.24 5.02 17.05
C ILE A 119 -4.18 6.39 16.35
N ARG A 120 -3.12 7.16 16.56
CA ARG A 120 -2.97 8.52 16.02
C ARG A 120 -2.25 8.56 14.67
N ILE A 121 -1.71 7.43 14.23
CA ILE A 121 -1.19 7.22 12.87
C ILE A 121 -2.36 7.03 11.93
#